data_AF-A0A9E8SHB6-F1
#
_entry.id   AF-A0A9E8SHB6-F1
#
_cell.length_a   1.000
_cell.length_b   1.000
_cell.length_c   1.000
_cell.angle_alpha   90.00
_cell.angle_beta   90.00
_cell.angle_gamma   90.00
#
_symmetry.space_group_name_H-M   'P 1'
#
loop_
_entity.id
_entity.type
_entity.pdbx_description
1 polymer ?
#
loop_
_entity_poly.entity_id
_entity_poly.type
_entity_poly.pdbx_seq_one_letter_code
_entity_poly.pdbx_strand_id
1 'polypeptide(L)'
;MKAFKLFSFFIVITVCFTNTQCEDDELFPTQIDIINNTVVQIENNETTFNINESIIIETNILDEQMTSTGQNILLTDYDYAEAGQSGYQHTLTLYKLTSFGTIAVIPLTSENITTIEGETLVENQTITARSIFDGASYKNKFSITLPNPEYFT
;
A
#
# COMPACT_ATOMS: atom_id res chain seq x y z
N MET A 1 9.31 22.33 30.66
CA MET A 1 9.69 21.20 29.79
C MET A 1 8.45 20.74 29.05
N LYS A 2 8.40 20.87 27.71
CA LYS A 2 7.33 20.26 26.91
C LYS A 2 7.60 18.76 26.87
N ALA A 3 6.68 17.96 27.39
CA ALA A 3 6.77 16.51 27.32
C ALA A 3 6.67 16.09 25.84
N PHE A 4 7.76 15.55 25.29
CA PHE A 4 7.70 14.79 24.04
C PHE A 4 6.91 13.52 24.35
N LYS A 5 5.63 13.48 23.94
CA LYS A 5 4.86 12.25 23.96
C LYS A 5 5.35 11.40 22.78
N LEU A 6 6.10 10.36 23.09
CA LEU A 6 6.41 9.29 22.14
C LEU A 6 5.10 8.55 21.85
N PHE A 7 4.61 8.65 20.61
CA PHE A 7 3.51 7.84 20.13
C PHE A 7 4.10 6.67 19.34
N SER A 8 3.61 5.46 19.60
CA SER A 8 3.98 4.26 18.85
C SER A 8 2.88 3.96 17.83
N PHE A 9 3.26 3.92 16.57
CA PHE A 9 2.40 3.60 15.44
C PHE A 9 2.85 2.27 14.84
N PHE A 10 1.92 1.51 14.26
CA PHE A 10 2.26 0.32 13.49
C PHE A 10 1.35 0.24 12.27
N ILE A 11 1.93 -0.11 11.12
CA ILE A 11 1.23 -0.19 9.85
C ILE A 11 0.82 -1.65 9.65
N VAL A 12 -0.47 -1.89 9.40
CA VAL A 12 -0.95 -3.21 8.98
C VAL A 12 -1.18 -3.14 7.48
N ILE A 13 -0.32 -3.83 6.74
CA ILE A 13 -0.38 -3.90 5.29
C ILE A 13 -1.17 -5.16 4.93
N THR A 14 -2.35 -5.00 4.34
CA THR A 14 -3.13 -6.13 3.82
C THR A 14 -3.04 -6.10 2.31
N VAL A 15 -2.18 -6.95 1.75
CA VAL A 15 -1.99 -7.06 0.31
C VAL A 15 -3.00 -8.05 -0.25
N CYS A 16 -3.95 -7.57 -1.03
CA CYS A 16 -4.79 -8.40 -1.88
C CYS A 16 -4.71 -7.81 -3.29
N PHE A 17 -3.96 -8.47 -4.18
CA PHE A 17 -3.86 -8.04 -5.56
C PHE A 17 -5.15 -8.41 -6.28
N THR A 18 -5.90 -7.39 -6.67
CA THR A 18 -7.08 -7.54 -7.52
C THR A 18 -6.80 -6.83 -8.83
N ASN A 19 -6.91 -7.55 -9.95
CA ASN A 19 -6.93 -6.91 -11.26
C ASN A 19 -8.33 -6.32 -11.44
N THR A 20 -8.46 -4.99 -11.36
CA THR A 20 -9.72 -4.28 -11.59
C THR A 20 -9.87 -3.95 -13.06
N GLN A 21 -10.01 -4.98 -13.89
CA GLN A 21 -10.50 -4.84 -15.26
C GLN A 21 -11.81 -5.64 -15.33
N CYS A 22 -12.91 -4.99 -14.97
CA CYS A 22 -14.25 -5.47 -15.31
C CYS A 22 -14.54 -5.09 -16.77
N GLU A 23 -13.97 -5.84 -17.72
CA GLU A 23 -14.64 -6.04 -19.00
C GLU A 23 -15.40 -7.36 -18.91
N ASP A 24 -16.72 -7.29 -19.14
CA ASP A 24 -17.72 -8.33 -18.89
C ASP A 24 -17.56 -9.65 -19.69
N ASP A 25 -16.44 -9.90 -20.39
CA ASP A 25 -16.35 -11.00 -21.35
C ASP A 25 -15.19 -12.00 -21.18
N GLU A 26 -14.29 -11.85 -20.19
CA GLU A 26 -13.34 -12.93 -19.87
C GLU A 26 -13.42 -13.33 -18.39
N LEU A 27 -14.08 -14.47 -18.17
CA LEU A 27 -13.91 -15.27 -16.97
C LEU A 27 -12.40 -15.55 -16.81
N PHE A 28 -11.73 -14.83 -15.93
CA PHE A 28 -10.42 -15.20 -15.39
C PHE A 28 -10.60 -15.86 -14.01
N PRO A 29 -11.06 -17.13 -13.91
CA PRO A 29 -11.23 -17.80 -12.63
C PRO A 29 -9.90 -18.46 -12.24
N THR A 30 -8.87 -17.66 -11.96
CA THR A 30 -7.68 -18.17 -11.27
C THR A 30 -7.22 -17.11 -10.29
N GLN A 31 -7.67 -17.25 -9.05
CA GLN A 31 -6.95 -16.66 -7.93
C GLN A 31 -5.56 -17.31 -7.93
N ILE A 32 -4.52 -16.50 -8.13
CA ILE A 32 -3.13 -16.91 -8.05
C ILE A 32 -2.53 -16.29 -6.79
N ASP A 33 -2.12 -17.15 -5.86
CA ASP A 33 -1.48 -16.69 -4.63
C ASP A 33 0.04 -16.59 -4.85
N ILE A 34 0.58 -15.40 -4.59
CA ILE A 34 2.02 -15.08 -4.70
C ILE A 34 2.59 -14.92 -3.29
N ILE A 35 3.78 -15.46 -3.04
CA ILE A 35 4.48 -15.28 -1.76
C ILE A 35 5.59 -14.25 -1.96
N ASN A 36 5.31 -12.99 -1.62
CA ASN A 36 6.33 -11.94 -1.65
C ASN A 36 6.10 -10.91 -0.54
N ASN A 37 6.84 -11.05 0.55
CA ASN A 37 6.74 -10.18 1.72
C ASN A 37 7.46 -8.83 1.55
N THR A 38 8.13 -8.61 0.41
CA THR A 38 8.93 -7.40 0.17
C THR A 38 8.26 -6.41 -0.78
N VAL A 39 7.03 -6.70 -1.21
CA VAL A 39 6.35 -5.90 -2.23
C VAL A 39 6.03 -4.49 -1.76
N VAL A 40 5.55 -4.34 -0.52
CA VAL A 40 5.24 -3.04 0.08
C VAL A 40 6.22 -2.79 1.22
N GLN A 41 6.88 -1.63 1.19
CA GLN A 41 7.91 -1.25 2.16
C GLN A 41 7.70 0.19 2.62
N ILE A 42 8.20 0.47 3.82
CA ILE A 42 8.43 1.85 4.24
C ILE A 42 9.83 2.23 3.78
N GLU A 43 9.98 3.40 3.16
CA GLU A 43 11.28 3.88 2.68
C GLU A 43 12.33 3.79 3.79
N ASN A 44 13.52 3.29 3.45
CA ASN A 44 14.63 3.05 4.37
C ASN A 44 14.37 2.06 5.53
N ASN A 45 13.25 1.31 5.50
CA ASN A 45 12.80 0.46 6.61
C ASN A 45 12.66 1.21 7.94
N GLU A 46 12.28 2.49 7.89
CA GLU A 46 12.04 3.27 9.09
C GLU A 46 10.79 2.75 9.83
N THR A 47 10.92 2.59 11.15
CA THR A 47 9.83 2.05 12.00
C THR A 47 9.41 3.02 13.10
N THR A 48 9.98 4.22 13.13
CA THR A 48 9.72 5.23 14.16
C THR A 48 9.49 6.56 13.47
N PHE A 49 8.40 7.25 13.81
CA PHE A 49 8.02 8.51 13.18
C PHE A 49 7.61 9.53 14.24
N ASN A 50 8.04 10.78 14.05
CA ASN A 50 7.53 11.91 14.81
C ASN A 50 6.23 12.43 14.18
N ILE A 51 5.47 13.19 14.99
CA ILE A 51 4.28 13.89 14.51
C ILE A 51 4.69 14.91 13.44
N ASN A 52 3.90 15.01 12.37
CA ASN A 52 4.15 15.82 11.17
C ASN A 52 5.31 15.36 10.28
N GLU A 53 6.00 14.25 10.61
CA GLU A 53 6.85 13.59 9.64
C GLU A 53 5.99 12.84 8.63
N SER A 54 6.54 12.68 7.43
CA SER A 54 5.90 11.95 6.35
C SER A 54 6.43 10.53 6.34
N ILE A 55 5.52 9.56 6.44
CA ILE A 55 5.82 8.15 6.22
C ILE A 55 5.80 7.93 4.72
N ILE A 56 6.92 7.53 4.13
CA ILE A 56 6.98 7.23 2.69
C ILE A 56 6.77 5.74 2.49
N ILE A 57 5.74 5.39 1.73
CA ILE A 57 5.41 4.01 1.37
C ILE A 57 5.79 3.78 -0.09
N GLU A 58 6.48 2.68 -0.33
CA GLU A 58 6.93 2.26 -1.65
C GLU A 58 6.41 0.86 -1.95
N THR A 59 5.94 0.67 -3.18
CA THR A 59 5.56 -0.63 -3.70
C THR A 59 6.35 -0.92 -4.97
N ASN A 60 7.00 -2.07 -5.02
CA ASN A 60 7.69 -2.56 -6.20
C ASN A 60 7.35 -4.04 -6.41
N ILE A 61 6.46 -4.29 -7.37
CA ILE A 61 6.07 -5.64 -7.79
C ILE A 61 6.87 -5.97 -9.05
N LEU A 62 7.80 -6.92 -8.96
CA LEU A 62 8.49 -7.41 -10.16
C LEU A 62 7.50 -8.10 -11.10
N ASP A 63 7.72 -8.04 -12.41
CA ASP A 63 6.86 -8.79 -13.34
C ASP A 63 7.02 -10.31 -13.16
N GLU A 64 8.25 -10.79 -12.96
CA GLU A 64 8.51 -12.18 -12.62
C GLU A 64 8.16 -12.46 -11.15
N GLN A 65 7.27 -13.43 -10.93
CA GLN A 65 6.81 -13.84 -9.61
C GLN A 65 6.87 -15.36 -9.44
N MET A 66 6.96 -15.80 -8.19
CA MET A 66 6.84 -17.20 -7.80
C MET A 66 5.53 -17.41 -7.03
N THR A 67 4.70 -18.32 -7.54
CA THR A 67 3.46 -18.72 -6.90
C THR A 67 3.72 -19.49 -5.60
N SER A 68 2.70 -19.60 -4.75
CA SER A 68 2.73 -20.42 -3.53
C SER A 68 3.00 -21.91 -3.77
N THR A 69 2.75 -22.40 -4.98
CA THR A 69 3.04 -23.77 -5.42
C THR A 69 4.44 -23.93 -6.05
N GLY A 70 5.24 -22.87 -6.12
CA GLY A 70 6.61 -22.90 -6.65
C GLY A 70 6.74 -22.78 -8.17
N GLN A 71 5.67 -22.41 -8.87
CA GLN A 71 5.69 -22.12 -10.30
C GLN A 71 6.10 -20.66 -10.54
N ASN A 72 7.01 -20.43 -11.48
CA ASN A 72 7.34 -19.09 -11.98
C ASN A 72 6.28 -18.63 -12.99
N ILE A 73 5.89 -17.36 -12.89
CA ILE A 73 4.91 -16.70 -13.76
C ILE A 73 5.37 -15.29 -14.09
N LEU A 74 4.83 -14.71 -15.17
CA LEU A 74 4.88 -13.27 -15.42
C LEU A 74 3.50 -12.68 -15.09
N LEU A 75 3.48 -11.55 -14.40
CA LEU A 75 2.23 -10.85 -14.09
C LEU A 75 1.60 -10.22 -15.34
N THR A 76 2.44 -9.83 -16.29
CA THR A 76 2.02 -9.33 -17.61
C THR A 76 1.26 -10.37 -18.45
N ASP A 77 1.39 -11.68 -18.16
CA ASP A 77 0.56 -12.72 -18.79
C ASP A 77 -0.92 -12.64 -18.36
N TYR A 78 -1.23 -11.86 -17.32
CA TYR A 78 -2.57 -11.74 -16.71
C TYR A 78 -3.11 -10.29 -16.75
N ASP A 79 -2.48 -9.39 -17.50
CA ASP A 79 -2.98 -8.04 -17.77
C ASP A 79 -2.62 -7.58 -19.20
N TYR A 80 -2.78 -6.29 -19.51
CA TYR A 80 -2.51 -5.74 -20.86
C TYR A 80 -1.03 -5.69 -21.24
N ALA A 81 -0.12 -5.96 -20.31
CA ALA A 81 1.33 -5.82 -20.43
C ALA A 81 1.81 -4.45 -20.96
N GLU A 82 0.97 -3.41 -20.87
CA GLU A 82 1.26 -2.10 -21.45
C GLU A 82 1.74 -1.12 -20.38
N ALA A 83 2.93 -0.57 -20.59
CA ALA A 83 3.50 0.42 -19.69
C ALA A 83 2.60 1.66 -19.58
N GLY A 84 2.30 2.06 -18.35
CA GLY A 84 1.39 3.17 -18.06
C GLY A 84 -0.10 2.80 -18.05
N GLN A 85 -0.49 1.60 -18.48
CA GLN A 85 -1.90 1.16 -18.50
C GLN A 85 -2.17 -0.02 -17.56
N SER A 86 -1.29 -1.02 -17.58
CA SER A 86 -1.35 -2.18 -16.69
C SER A 86 -1.11 -1.78 -15.24
N GLY A 87 -1.83 -2.39 -14.30
CA GLY A 87 -1.65 -2.07 -12.89
C GLY A 87 -2.34 -3.03 -11.93
N TYR A 88 -1.69 -3.23 -10.78
CA TYR A 88 -2.22 -4.00 -9.65
C TYR A 88 -2.45 -3.09 -8.47
N GLN A 89 -3.51 -3.34 -7.69
CA GLN A 89 -3.85 -2.54 -6.52
C GLN A 89 -3.69 -3.32 -5.22
N HIS A 90 -3.41 -2.60 -4.14
CA HIS A 90 -3.46 -3.10 -2.78
C HIS A 90 -4.04 -2.03 -1.84
N THR A 91 -4.44 -2.47 -0.64
CA THR A 91 -5.05 -1.59 0.36
C THR A 91 -4.21 -1.48 1.62
N LEU A 92 -4.18 -0.28 2.21
CA LEU A 92 -3.43 0.02 3.42
C LEU A 92 -4.34 0.69 4.43
N THR A 93 -4.25 0.27 5.68
CA THR A 93 -4.91 0.93 6.80
C THR A 93 -3.89 1.20 7.88
N LEU A 94 -3.85 2.44 8.36
CA LEU A 94 -2.90 2.86 9.38
C LEU A 94 -3.52 2.71 10.77
N TYR A 95 -2.78 2.14 11.70
CA TYR A 95 -3.23 1.90 13.07
C TYR A 95 -2.27 2.51 14.09
N LYS A 96 -2.80 2.77 15.29
CA LYS A 96 -2.04 3.20 16.46
C LYS A 96 -2.35 2.34 17.67
N LEU A 97 -1.37 2.18 18.56
CA LEU A 97 -1.60 1.65 19.89
C LEU A 97 -2.04 2.79 20.82
N THR A 98 -3.21 2.66 21.43
CA THR A 98 -3.72 3.64 22.40
C THR A 98 -3.03 3.48 23.76
N SER A 99 -3.14 4.49 24.62
CA SER A 99 -2.64 4.43 26.02
C SER A 99 -3.32 3.35 26.87
N PHE A 100 -4.46 2.81 26.41
CA PHE A 100 -5.18 1.72 27.06
C PHE A 100 -4.78 0.34 26.50
N GLY A 101 -3.78 0.26 25.62
CA GLY A 101 -3.32 -0.98 24.99
C GLY A 101 -4.26 -1.52 23.92
N THR A 102 -5.25 -0.73 23.49
CA THR A 102 -6.15 -1.09 22.37
C THR A 102 -5.63 -0.57 21.04
N ILE A 103 -6.05 -1.18 19.94
CA ILE A 103 -5.71 -0.77 18.57
C ILE A 103 -6.80 0.15 18.04
N ALA A 104 -6.41 1.29 17.48
CA ALA A 104 -7.33 2.22 16.84
C ALA A 104 -6.85 2.58 15.42
N VAL A 105 -7.77 2.72 14.48
CA VAL A 105 -7.49 3.23 13.12
C VAL A 105 -7.09 4.71 13.23
N ILE A 106 -6.08 5.11 12.46
CA ILE A 106 -5.76 6.52 12.24
C ILE A 106 -6.65 7.01 11.09
N PRO A 107 -7.58 7.95 11.34
CA PRO A 107 -8.40 8.50 10.27
C PRO A 107 -7.50 9.29 9.30
N LEU A 108 -7.48 8.87 8.04
CA LEU A 108 -6.77 9.53 6.96
C LEU A 108 -7.78 10.12 5.97
N THR A 109 -7.41 11.25 5.39
CA THR A 109 -8.12 11.93 4.30
C THR A 109 -7.16 12.11 3.12
N SER A 110 -7.68 12.55 1.97
CA SER A 110 -6.85 12.88 0.80
C SER A 110 -5.82 13.98 1.10
N GLU A 111 -6.07 14.86 2.07
CA GLU A 111 -5.11 15.90 2.48
C GLU A 111 -3.87 15.32 3.19
N ASN A 112 -3.97 14.10 3.71
CA ASN A 112 -2.85 13.43 4.37
C ASN A 112 -1.92 12.73 3.38
N ILE A 113 -2.30 12.61 2.10
CA ILE A 113 -1.59 11.80 1.12
C ILE A 113 -1.00 12.67 0.02
N THR A 114 0.26 12.42 -0.31
CA THR A 114 0.87 12.94 -1.54
C THR A 114 1.35 11.78 -2.39
N THR A 115 0.72 11.59 -3.55
CA THR A 115 1.16 10.60 -4.55
C THR A 115 2.42 11.11 -5.25
N ILE A 116 3.44 10.26 -5.34
CA ILE A 116 4.72 10.53 -6.00
C ILE A 116 4.81 9.72 -7.31
N GLU A 117 4.39 8.46 -7.29
CA GLU A 117 4.38 7.54 -8.44
C GLU A 117 3.16 6.60 -8.36
N GLY A 118 2.57 6.26 -9.50
CA GLY A 118 1.34 5.45 -9.58
C GLY A 118 0.09 6.24 -9.20
N GLU A 119 -0.94 5.53 -8.73
CA GLU A 119 -2.21 6.15 -8.31
C GLU A 119 -2.50 5.79 -6.85
N THR A 120 -2.92 6.77 -6.04
CA THR A 120 -3.27 6.55 -4.64
C THR A 120 -4.56 7.29 -4.32
N LEU A 121 -5.50 6.57 -3.71
CA LEU A 121 -6.82 7.07 -3.32
C LEU A 121 -7.05 6.81 -1.82
N VAL A 122 -7.75 7.71 -1.14
CA VAL A 122 -8.19 7.51 0.25
C VAL A 122 -9.70 7.58 0.33
N GLU A 123 -10.32 6.47 0.74
CA GLU A 123 -11.75 6.38 0.97
C GLU A 123 -12.02 5.58 2.25
N ASN A 124 -12.95 6.06 3.08
CA ASN A 124 -13.34 5.38 4.31
C ASN A 124 -12.15 4.98 5.22
N GLN A 125 -11.14 5.86 5.34
CA GLN A 125 -9.91 5.63 6.13
C GLN A 125 -9.01 4.49 5.62
N THR A 126 -9.26 4.01 4.39
CA THR A 126 -8.44 3.02 3.69
C THR A 126 -7.76 3.69 2.52
N ILE A 127 -6.45 3.47 2.41
CA ILE A 127 -5.68 3.89 1.24
C ILE A 127 -5.75 2.74 0.23
N THR A 128 -6.15 3.04 -1.00
CA THR A 128 -5.99 2.14 -2.14
C THR A 128 -4.85 2.67 -2.99
N ALA A 129 -3.79 1.87 -3.14
CA ALA A 129 -2.62 2.20 -3.92
C ALA A 129 -2.54 1.27 -5.13
N ARG A 130 -2.58 1.85 -6.33
CA ARG A 130 -2.42 1.15 -7.60
C ARG A 130 -1.01 1.36 -8.14
N SER A 131 -0.30 0.26 -8.28
CA SER A 131 1.03 0.17 -8.87
C SER A 131 0.91 0.04 -10.38
N ILE A 132 1.55 0.94 -11.12
CA ILE A 132 1.47 1.03 -12.58
C ILE A 132 2.70 0.37 -13.19
N PHE A 133 2.51 -0.40 -14.26
CA PHE A 133 3.59 -1.07 -14.97
C PHE A 133 4.48 -0.05 -15.70
N ASP A 134 5.80 -0.14 -15.52
CA ASP A 134 6.79 0.72 -16.18
C ASP A 134 7.49 0.05 -17.38
N GLY A 135 7.11 -1.19 -17.71
CA GLY A 135 7.77 -2.03 -18.71
C GLY A 135 8.68 -3.10 -18.12
N ALA A 136 8.94 -3.08 -16.80
CA ALA A 136 9.71 -4.11 -16.10
C ALA A 136 9.08 -4.51 -14.75
N SER A 137 8.37 -3.60 -14.10
CA SER A 137 7.80 -3.77 -12.76
C SER A 137 6.60 -2.87 -12.57
N TYR A 138 5.79 -3.16 -11.56
CA TYR A 138 4.65 -2.34 -11.14
C TYR A 138 5.05 -1.52 -9.93
N LYS A 139 4.96 -0.21 -10.04
CA LYS A 139 5.43 0.71 -9.01
C LYS A 139 4.37 1.67 -8.51
N ASN A 140 4.41 1.91 -7.21
CA ASN A 140 3.65 2.97 -6.56
C ASN A 140 4.52 3.59 -5.45
N LYS A 141 4.46 4.91 -5.31
CA LYS A 141 5.15 5.62 -4.23
C LYS A 141 4.26 6.76 -3.77
N PHE A 142 4.06 6.87 -2.47
CA PHE A 142 3.30 7.96 -1.88
C PHE A 142 3.77 8.24 -0.46
N SER A 143 3.46 9.43 0.03
CA SER A 143 3.72 9.81 1.42
C SER A 143 2.41 9.96 2.20
N ILE A 144 2.48 9.64 3.49
CA ILE A 144 1.43 9.85 4.48
C ILE A 144 1.95 10.87 5.49
N THR A 145 1.37 12.06 5.51
CA THR A 145 1.59 13.02 6.60
C THR A 145 0.62 12.72 7.74
N LEU A 146 1.16 12.35 8.90
CA LEU A 146 0.37 12.00 10.07
C LEU A 146 -0.46 13.20 10.56
N PRO A 147 -1.79 13.06 10.74
CA PRO A 147 -2.60 14.13 11.31
C PRO A 147 -2.23 14.39 12.78
N ASN A 148 -2.46 15.63 13.22
CA ASN A 148 -2.13 16.06 14.59
C ASN A 148 -2.87 15.19 15.63
N PRO A 149 -2.18 14.70 16.69
CA PRO A 149 -2.75 13.86 17.73
C PRO A 149 -4.06 14.30 18.37
N GLU A 150 -4.30 15.61 18.41
CA GLU A 150 -5.50 16.20 19.02
C GLU A 150 -6.80 15.82 18.28
N TYR A 151 -6.71 15.31 17.04
CA TYR A 151 -7.84 14.81 16.27
C TYR A 151 -8.12 13.32 16.50
N PHE A 152 -7.36 12.64 17.37
CA PHE A 152 -7.60 11.25 17.71
C PHE A 152 -8.31 11.08 19.07
N THR A 153 -9.44 11.75 19.24
CA THR A 153 -10.34 11.58 20.40
C THR A 153 -11.16 10.31 20.29
#